data_AF-A0A8D5UFG0-F1
#
_entry.id   AF-A0A8D5UFG0-F1
#
_cell.length_a   1.000
_cell.length_b   1.000
_cell.length_c   1.000
_cell.angle_alpha   90.00
_cell.angle_beta   90.00
_cell.angle_gamma   90.00
#
_symmetry.space_group_name_H-M   'P 1'
#
loop_
_entity.id
_entity.type
_entity.pdbx_description
1 polymer ?
#
loop_
_entity_poly.entity_id
_entity_poly.type
_entity_poly.pdbx_seq_one_letter_code
_entity_poly.pdbx_strand_id
1 'polypeptide(L)'
;MGSVISKLNNWAILQKDKRVAFSLPTTLPYSIQNLRTMLNQYSILYLKPDNSCQGKGAMRIDKLPNGHYLLRSRDTKKENSCKNLTALNRSIQHIKMKRPYLIQQGIISQTPSGKMVDIRVHLVRLGHVWQTAGMAARIASIKNVVTNRSSGGKPIYLDELLKSHLSYTATEVKQKVAELTHLATRAVQLISNRYPSYSEFGVDIGIDREGKLWIYEVNIRPSLRMFKQLNYSLFLHLLRLRKQTQTTG
;
A
#
# COMPACT_ATOMS: atom_id res chain seq x y z
N MET A 1 23.17 -8.72 -1.27
CA MET A 1 22.48 -7.46 -0.91
C MET A 1 21.09 -7.47 -1.54
N GLY A 2 20.01 -7.38 -0.76
CA GLY A 2 18.66 -7.43 -1.30
C GLY A 2 18.40 -6.24 -2.23
N SER A 3 18.05 -6.51 -3.49
CA SER A 3 17.67 -5.47 -4.46
C SER A 3 16.51 -4.65 -3.92
N VAL A 4 16.80 -3.47 -3.38
CA VAL A 4 15.76 -2.55 -2.91
C VAL A 4 15.21 -1.82 -4.12
N ILE A 5 13.92 -2.02 -4.43
CA ILE A 5 13.30 -1.42 -5.60
C ILE A 5 12.84 0.00 -5.31
N SER A 6 13.01 0.86 -6.32
CA SER A 6 12.45 2.20 -6.40
C SER A 6 10.93 2.16 -6.55
N LYS A 7 10.24 2.69 -5.54
CA LYS A 7 8.79 2.91 -5.56
C LYS A 7 8.39 3.91 -6.64
N LEU A 8 9.20 4.94 -6.87
CA LEU A 8 8.97 5.92 -7.94
C LEU A 8 9.04 5.27 -9.32
N ASN A 9 10.01 4.40 -9.57
CA ASN A 9 10.09 3.68 -10.85
C ASN A 9 8.89 2.75 -11.04
N ASN A 10 8.50 2.00 -10.01
CA ASN A 10 7.31 1.14 -10.07
C ASN A 10 6.03 1.96 -10.33
N TRP A 11 5.86 3.09 -9.64
CA TRP A 11 4.74 3.98 -9.87
C TRP A 11 4.73 4.52 -11.31
N ALA A 12 5.87 4.94 -11.85
CA ALA A 12 5.98 5.42 -13.22
C ALA A 12 5.68 4.33 -14.27
N ILE A 13 6.03 3.07 -14.00
CA ILE A 13 5.65 1.93 -14.86
C ILE A 13 4.12 1.75 -14.85
N LEU A 14 3.52 1.72 -13.67
CA LEU A 14 2.08 1.53 -13.50
C LEU A 14 1.27 2.68 -14.11
N GLN A 15 1.78 3.91 -14.03
CA GLN A 15 1.12 5.12 -14.55
C GLN A 15 0.93 5.10 -16.08
N LYS A 16 1.72 4.30 -16.81
CA LYS A 16 1.60 4.19 -18.28
C LYS A 16 0.31 3.53 -18.75
N ASP A 17 -0.32 2.70 -17.91
CA ASP A 17 -1.61 2.10 -18.23
C ASP A 17 -2.74 2.94 -17.63
N LYS A 18 -3.64 3.46 -18.48
CA LYS A 18 -4.72 4.37 -18.07
C LYS A 18 -5.63 3.79 -16.99
N ARG A 19 -5.91 2.48 -17.03
CA ARG A 19 -6.81 1.81 -16.07
C ARG A 19 -6.15 1.70 -14.70
N VAL A 20 -4.87 1.34 -14.69
CA VAL A 20 -4.08 1.28 -13.46
C VAL A 20 -3.83 2.68 -12.91
N ALA A 21 -3.48 3.64 -13.76
CA ALA A 21 -3.18 5.02 -13.38
C ALA A 21 -4.32 5.70 -12.61
N PHE A 22 -5.58 5.43 -12.98
CA PHE A 22 -6.74 5.94 -12.24
C PHE A 22 -6.82 5.43 -10.79
N SER A 23 -6.20 4.29 -10.52
CA SER A 23 -6.13 3.63 -9.21
C SER A 23 -4.79 3.89 -8.50
N LEU A 24 -3.98 4.85 -8.93
CA LEU A 24 -2.73 5.24 -8.26
C LEU A 24 -2.91 6.55 -7.51
N PRO A 25 -2.48 6.64 -6.24
CA PRO A 25 -2.37 7.92 -5.56
C PRO A 25 -1.37 8.82 -6.29
N THR A 26 -1.64 10.13 -6.34
CA THR A 26 -0.67 11.09 -6.87
C THR A 26 0.64 10.96 -6.10
N THR A 27 1.74 10.81 -6.82
CA THR A 27 3.07 10.61 -6.25
C THR A 27 4.08 11.49 -6.96
N LEU A 28 4.91 12.19 -6.19
CA LEU A 28 6.00 13.04 -6.70
C LEU A 28 7.30 12.73 -5.95
N PRO A 29 8.48 12.94 -6.57
CA PRO A 29 9.74 12.92 -5.83
C PRO A 29 9.75 14.03 -4.78
N TYR A 30 10.36 13.77 -3.63
CA TYR A 30 10.42 14.74 -2.54
C TYR A 30 11.33 15.92 -2.89
N SER A 31 10.74 17.11 -2.89
CA SER A 31 11.41 18.41 -2.85
C SER A 31 10.53 19.36 -2.04
N ILE A 32 11.08 20.47 -1.54
CA ILE A 32 10.26 21.47 -0.83
C ILE A 32 9.15 22.05 -1.74
N GLN A 33 9.43 22.17 -3.04
CA GLN A 33 8.47 22.64 -4.02
C GLN A 33 7.34 21.63 -4.22
N ASN A 34 7.67 20.36 -4.44
CA ASN A 34 6.67 19.31 -4.59
C ASN A 34 5.87 19.08 -3.29
N LEU A 35 6.50 19.27 -2.12
CA LEU A 35 5.80 19.23 -0.84
C LEU A 35 4.75 20.32 -0.74
N ARG A 36 5.09 21.56 -1.11
CA ARG A 36 4.13 22.67 -1.18
C ARG A 36 2.98 22.36 -2.14
N THR A 37 3.30 21.94 -3.37
CA THR A 37 2.31 21.59 -4.39
C THR A 37 1.34 20.52 -3.88
N MET A 38 1.86 19.44 -3.31
CA MET A 38 1.04 18.33 -2.80
C MET A 38 0.19 18.75 -1.58
N LEU A 39 0.69 19.61 -0.68
CA LEU A 39 -0.06 20.10 0.48
C LEU A 39 -1.13 21.14 0.11
N ASN A 40 -1.04 21.74 -1.09
CA ASN A 40 -2.11 22.58 -1.61
C ASN A 40 -3.28 21.74 -2.14
N GLN A 41 -3.01 20.53 -2.64
CA GLN A 41 -4.02 19.66 -3.23
C GLN A 41 -4.60 18.65 -2.23
N TYR A 42 -3.80 18.18 -1.28
CA TYR A 42 -4.17 17.07 -0.40
C TYR A 42 -3.95 17.41 1.07
N SER A 43 -4.90 17.00 1.91
CA SER A 43 -4.84 17.19 3.36
C SER A 43 -3.96 16.16 4.07
N ILE A 44 -3.75 14.98 3.47
CA ILE A 44 -2.93 13.92 4.04
C ILE A 44 -1.87 13.54 3.01
N LEU A 45 -0.61 13.49 3.45
CA LEU A 45 0.52 13.02 2.63
C LEU A 45 1.32 11.96 3.37
N TYR A 46 1.90 11.03 2.61
CA TYR A 46 2.91 10.11 3.09
C TYR A 46 4.25 10.43 2.43
N LEU A 47 5.28 10.58 3.26
CA LEU A 47 6.66 10.61 2.81
C LEU A 47 7.26 9.23 3.02
N LYS A 48 7.83 8.65 1.96
CA LYS A 48 8.42 7.31 2.01
C LYS A 48 9.82 7.36 1.39
N PRO A 49 10.82 6.67 1.95
CA PRO A 49 12.05 6.46 1.22
C PRO A 49 11.74 5.65 -0.04
N ASP A 50 12.35 6.06 -1.15
CA ASP A 50 12.12 5.41 -2.44
C ASP A 50 12.53 3.93 -2.37
N ASN A 51 13.71 3.69 -1.81
CA ASN A 51 14.31 2.37 -1.63
C ASN A 51 14.31 1.96 -0.15
N SER A 52 13.15 1.58 0.40
CA SER A 52 13.05 0.93 1.72
C SER A 52 11.99 -0.17 1.75
N CYS A 53 12.12 -1.09 2.72
CA CYS A 53 11.16 -2.17 2.94
C CYS A 53 10.44 -1.97 4.27
N GLN A 54 9.30 -2.66 4.44
CA GLN A 54 8.54 -2.74 5.70
C GLN A 54 8.06 -1.39 6.26
N GLY A 55 8.03 -0.34 5.43
CA GLY A 55 7.64 1.01 5.82
C GLY A 55 8.71 1.77 6.62
N LYS A 56 9.92 1.23 6.81
CA LYS A 56 11.01 1.94 7.50
C LYS A 56 11.26 3.30 6.85
N GLY A 57 11.39 4.34 7.68
CA GLY A 57 11.57 5.74 7.29
C GLY A 57 10.29 6.44 6.82
N ALA A 58 9.12 5.78 6.83
CA ALA A 58 7.88 6.42 6.43
C ALA A 58 7.43 7.48 7.45
N MET A 59 6.93 8.59 6.93
CA MET A 59 6.32 9.68 7.69
C MET A 59 4.94 9.98 7.13
N ARG A 60 4.01 10.40 8.00
CA ARG A 60 2.69 10.91 7.65
C ARG A 60 2.64 12.40 7.98
N ILE A 61 2.04 13.18 7.09
CA ILE A 61 1.76 14.59 7.29
C ILE A 61 0.26 14.77 7.19
N ASP A 62 -0.33 15.37 8.21
CA ASP A 62 -1.72 15.82 8.21
C ASP A 62 -1.72 17.36 8.21
N LYS A 63 -2.34 17.97 7.20
CA LYS A 63 -2.62 19.41 7.15
C LYS A 63 -3.85 19.69 7.99
N LEU A 64 -3.69 20.52 9.01
CA LEU A 64 -4.74 20.85 9.96
C LEU A 64 -5.55 22.07 9.50
N PRO A 65 -6.81 22.22 9.94
CA PRO A 65 -7.66 23.36 9.56
C PRO A 65 -7.08 24.73 9.91
N ASN A 66 -6.27 24.81 10.97
CA ASN A 66 -5.59 26.04 11.40
C ASN A 66 -4.32 26.38 10.58
N GLY A 67 -4.06 25.67 9.48
CA GLY A 67 -2.89 25.88 8.62
C GLY A 67 -1.58 25.27 9.15
N HIS A 68 -1.59 24.67 10.34
CA HIS A 68 -0.46 23.90 10.86
C HIS A 68 -0.39 22.51 10.23
N TYR A 69 0.73 21.84 10.44
CA TYR A 69 0.98 20.49 9.97
C TYR A 69 1.33 19.58 11.15
N LEU A 70 0.80 18.36 11.15
CA LEU A 70 1.18 17.33 12.09
C LEU A 70 2.02 16.27 11.38
N LEU A 71 3.30 16.19 11.73
CA LEU A 71 4.24 15.22 11.19
C LEU A 71 4.39 14.04 12.15
N ARG A 72 4.11 12.83 11.68
CA ARG A 72 4.27 11.59 12.45
C ARG A 72 5.32 10.70 11.79
N SER A 73 6.33 10.32 12.54
CA SER A 73 7.33 9.35 12.08
C SER A 73 6.96 7.96 12.53
N ARG A 74 6.95 7.01 11.59
CA ARG A 74 6.67 5.60 11.89
C ARG A 74 7.70 5.02 12.86
N ASP A 75 8.98 5.33 12.64
CA ASP A 75 10.08 4.64 13.31
C ASP A 75 10.26 5.15 14.74
N THR A 76 10.07 6.46 14.97
CA THR A 76 10.20 7.05 16.32
C THR A 76 8.87 7.09 17.08
N LYS A 77 7.73 6.90 16.40
CA LYS A 77 6.38 7.14 16.91
C LYS A 77 6.17 8.55 17.51
N LYS A 78 7.07 9.49 17.19
CA LYS A 78 6.96 10.89 17.62
C LYS A 78 6.02 11.66 16.70
N GLU A 79 5.26 12.56 17.31
CA GLU A 79 4.44 13.54 16.62
C GLU A 79 5.07 14.92 16.78
N ASN A 80 5.20 15.67 15.68
CA ASN A 80 5.70 17.03 15.68
C ASN A 80 4.64 17.95 15.08
N SER A 81 4.21 18.93 15.87
CA SER A 81 3.36 20.01 15.38
C SER A 81 4.23 21.10 14.75
N CYS A 82 3.97 21.43 13.49
CA CYS A 82 4.74 22.37 12.70
C CYS A 82 3.84 23.54 12.27
N LYS A 83 4.17 24.76 12.70
CA LYS A 83 3.32 25.95 12.45
C LYS A 83 3.23 26.37 10.98
N ASN A 84 4.24 26.03 10.17
CA ASN A 84 4.31 26.41 8.76
C ASN A 84 5.16 25.42 7.95
N LEU A 85 5.18 25.61 6.62
CA LEU A 85 5.91 24.75 5.69
C LEU A 85 7.42 24.71 5.97
N THR A 86 8.02 25.82 6.39
CA THR A 86 9.46 25.89 6.71
C THR A 86 9.80 25.03 7.92
N ALA A 87 9.00 25.13 8.99
CA ALA A 87 9.14 24.29 10.18
C ALA A 87 8.93 22.80 9.83
N LEU A 88 7.91 22.49 9.03
CA LEU A 88 7.63 21.13 8.56
C LEU A 88 8.82 20.56 7.77
N ASN A 89 9.31 21.28 6.77
CA ASN A 89 10.46 20.84 5.97
C ASN A 89 11.70 20.62 6.87
N ARG A 90 11.99 21.53 7.82
CA ARG A 90 13.09 21.34 8.78
C ARG A 90 12.94 20.04 9.58
N SER A 91 11.75 19.78 10.12
CA SER A 91 11.47 18.53 10.85
C SER A 91 11.61 17.29 9.96
N ILE A 92 11.17 17.36 8.71
CA ILE A 92 11.36 16.27 7.73
C ILE A 92 12.85 16.04 7.47
N GLN A 93 13.64 17.08 7.21
CA GLN A 93 15.08 16.93 6.95
C GLN A 93 15.83 16.31 8.13
N HIS A 94 15.42 16.63 9.36
CA HIS A 94 16.02 16.08 10.58
C HIS A 94 15.71 14.58 10.77
N ILE A 95 14.50 14.15 10.41
CA ILE A 95 14.03 12.77 10.63
C ILE A 95 14.35 11.85 9.44
N LYS A 96 14.28 12.39 8.22
CA LYS A 96 14.42 11.58 7.01
C LYS A 96 15.78 10.92 6.96
N MET A 97 15.81 9.72 6.41
CA MET A 97 17.05 9.03 6.11
C MET A 97 17.84 9.78 5.02
N LYS A 98 19.18 9.64 5.02
CA LYS A 98 20.07 10.16 3.97
C LYS A 98 19.93 9.35 2.66
N ARG A 99 18.77 9.44 2.00
CA ARG A 99 18.44 8.81 0.71
C ARG A 99 17.27 9.53 0.03
N PRO A 100 16.95 9.23 -1.24
CA PRO A 100 15.78 9.78 -1.92
C PRO A 100 14.47 9.40 -1.25
N TYR A 101 13.52 10.32 -1.27
CA TYR A 101 12.16 10.16 -0.77
C TYR A 101 11.16 10.54 -1.87
N LEU A 102 9.95 10.03 -1.72
CA LEU A 102 8.78 10.44 -2.47
C LEU A 102 7.70 10.98 -1.53
N ILE A 103 6.80 11.77 -2.11
CA ILE A 103 5.59 12.31 -1.49
C ILE A 103 4.42 11.66 -2.19
N GLN A 104 3.54 11.02 -1.44
CA GLN A 104 2.39 10.32 -1.96
C GLN A 104 1.12 10.83 -1.29
N GLN A 105 0.06 11.04 -2.07
CA GLN A 105 -1.27 11.34 -1.58
C GLN A 105 -1.72 10.30 -0.54
N GLY A 106 -2.23 10.78 0.60
CA GLY A 106 -2.85 9.95 1.61
C GLY A 106 -4.27 9.58 1.21
N ILE A 107 -4.54 8.29 1.12
CA ILE A 107 -5.89 7.75 0.86
C ILE A 107 -6.52 7.33 2.18
N ILE A 108 -7.72 7.83 2.45
CA ILE A 108 -8.55 7.47 3.61
C ILE A 108 -9.24 6.14 3.31
N SER A 109 -8.55 5.04 3.59
CA SER A 109 -9.05 3.68 3.45
C SER A 109 -9.43 3.16 4.83
N GLN A 110 -10.70 3.31 5.20
CA GLN A 110 -11.22 2.97 6.52
C GLN A 110 -12.68 2.54 6.47
N THR A 111 -13.12 1.76 7.45
CA THR A 111 -14.52 1.40 7.65
C THR A 111 -15.36 2.62 8.06
N PRO A 112 -16.71 2.55 7.97
CA PRO A 112 -17.59 3.58 8.55
C PRO A 112 -17.33 3.82 10.04
N SER A 113 -16.92 2.78 10.77
CA SER A 113 -16.51 2.86 12.18
C SER A 113 -15.10 3.44 12.40
N GLY A 114 -14.45 3.99 11.36
CA GLY A 114 -13.14 4.63 11.44
C GLY A 114 -11.92 3.69 11.55
N LYS A 115 -12.09 2.37 11.35
CA LYS A 115 -10.97 1.43 11.40
C LYS A 115 -10.22 1.46 10.07
N MET A 116 -8.92 1.72 10.09
CA MET A 116 -8.10 1.68 8.87
C MET A 116 -8.08 0.28 8.27
N VAL A 117 -8.16 0.19 6.94
CA VAL A 117 -8.14 -1.08 6.21
C VAL A 117 -7.16 -1.05 5.04
N ASP A 118 -6.54 -2.21 4.78
CA ASP A 118 -5.79 -2.49 3.55
C ASP A 118 -6.06 -3.92 3.08
N ILE A 119 -5.96 -4.13 1.77
CA ILE A 119 -6.19 -5.40 1.08
C ILE A 119 -4.88 -5.82 0.43
N ARG A 120 -4.48 -7.07 0.65
CA ARG A 120 -3.39 -7.71 -0.07
C ARG A 120 -3.96 -8.71 -1.06
N VAL A 121 -3.60 -8.53 -2.32
CA VAL A 121 -3.79 -9.54 -3.37
C VAL A 121 -2.44 -10.18 -3.67
N HIS A 122 -2.35 -11.51 -3.55
CA HIS A 122 -1.15 -12.28 -3.84
C HIS A 122 -1.30 -13.00 -5.17
N LEU A 123 -0.36 -12.76 -6.07
CA LEU A 123 -0.33 -13.36 -7.40
C LEU A 123 0.89 -14.25 -7.56
N VAL A 124 0.72 -15.34 -8.30
CA VAL A 124 1.78 -16.27 -8.69
C VAL A 124 1.71 -16.52 -10.19
N ARG A 125 2.84 -16.88 -10.79
CA ARG A 125 2.92 -17.26 -12.20
C ARG A 125 2.91 -18.77 -12.34
N LEU A 126 1.84 -19.33 -12.89
CA LEU A 126 1.75 -20.76 -13.21
C LEU A 126 1.89 -20.91 -14.72
N GLY A 127 3.01 -21.50 -15.16
CA GLY A 127 3.41 -21.48 -16.56
C GLY A 127 3.61 -20.04 -17.05
N HIS A 128 2.86 -19.63 -18.08
CA HIS A 128 2.93 -18.27 -18.62
C HIS A 128 1.86 -17.31 -18.06
N VAL A 129 0.96 -17.79 -17.20
CA VAL A 129 -0.23 -17.04 -16.77
C VAL A 129 -0.08 -16.55 -15.32
N TRP A 130 -0.35 -15.26 -15.10
CA TRP A 130 -0.49 -14.68 -13.77
C TRP A 130 -1.86 -15.02 -13.18
N GLN A 131 -1.87 -15.62 -12.00
CA GLN A 131 -3.10 -16.00 -11.30
C GLN A 131 -3.12 -15.43 -9.89
N THR A 132 -4.31 -15.04 -9.43
CA THR A 132 -4.50 -14.67 -8.02
C THR A 132 -4.54 -15.93 -7.17
N ALA A 133 -3.56 -16.06 -6.28
CA ALA A 133 -3.40 -17.21 -5.40
C ALA A 133 -4.06 -17.01 -4.03
N GLY A 134 -4.27 -15.75 -3.62
CA GLY A 134 -4.93 -15.46 -2.36
C GLY A 134 -5.21 -13.97 -2.17
N MET A 135 -6.29 -13.67 -1.46
CA MET A 135 -6.63 -12.33 -1.01
C MET A 135 -6.86 -12.33 0.49
N ALA A 136 -6.40 -11.28 1.16
CA ALA A 136 -6.68 -11.06 2.57
C ALA A 136 -6.75 -9.56 2.85
N ALA A 137 -7.48 -9.20 3.89
CA ALA A 137 -7.54 -7.84 4.38
C ALA A 137 -6.83 -7.72 5.72
N ARG A 138 -6.46 -6.50 6.08
CA ARG A 138 -6.04 -6.13 7.43
C ARG A 138 -6.95 -5.01 7.91
N ILE A 139 -7.41 -5.14 9.15
CA ILE A 139 -8.20 -4.11 9.83
C ILE A 139 -7.49 -3.67 11.10
N ALA A 140 -7.31 -2.36 11.28
CA ALA A 140 -6.73 -1.80 12.49
C ALA A 140 -7.69 -1.95 13.68
N SER A 141 -7.14 -2.14 14.89
CA SER A 141 -7.93 -2.10 16.12
C SER A 141 -8.27 -0.64 16.49
N ILE A 142 -9.43 -0.42 17.11
CA ILE A 142 -9.97 0.91 17.47
C ILE A 142 -8.98 1.72 18.34
N LYS A 143 -8.18 1.04 19.18
CA LYS A 143 -7.24 1.66 20.12
C LYS A 143 -5.95 2.20 19.49
N ASN A 144 -5.77 2.07 18.18
CA ASN A 144 -4.50 2.28 17.49
C ASN A 144 -4.63 3.27 16.33
N VAL A 145 -5.09 4.48 16.63
CA VAL A 145 -5.23 5.60 15.66
C VAL A 145 -3.86 5.98 15.03
N VAL A 146 -2.75 5.63 15.67
CA VAL A 146 -1.39 6.06 15.26
C VAL A 146 -0.56 4.93 14.62
N THR A 147 -1.05 3.69 14.54
CA THR A 147 -0.18 2.52 14.27
C THR A 147 -0.48 1.79 12.96
N ASN A 148 0.28 2.18 11.93
CA ASN A 148 0.80 1.36 10.84
C ASN A 148 -0.18 0.48 10.02
N ARG A 149 -0.30 0.80 8.72
CA ARG A 149 -0.72 -0.14 7.66
C ARG A 149 0.09 -1.45 7.63
N SER A 150 1.34 -1.45 8.12
CA SER A 150 2.25 -2.60 8.02
C SER A 150 2.52 -3.36 9.33
N SER A 151 1.91 -3.01 10.48
CA SER A 151 2.40 -3.54 11.78
C SER A 151 1.38 -3.78 12.89
N GLY A 152 0.09 -3.51 12.72
CA GLY A 152 -0.86 -3.66 13.83
C GLY A 152 -2.29 -4.09 13.49
N GLY A 153 -2.62 -4.21 12.20
CA GLY A 153 -3.94 -4.69 11.80
C GLY A 153 -4.09 -6.20 11.98
N LYS A 154 -5.26 -6.65 12.45
CA LYS A 154 -5.63 -8.07 12.46
C LYS A 154 -5.90 -8.50 11.02
N PRO A 155 -5.25 -9.56 10.50
CA PRO A 155 -5.64 -10.15 9.23
C PRO A 155 -7.04 -10.73 9.35
N ILE A 156 -7.89 -10.41 8.38
CA ILE A 156 -9.25 -10.93 8.25
C ILE A 156 -9.48 -11.39 6.80
N TYR A 157 -10.51 -12.18 6.58
CA TYR A 157 -10.88 -12.56 5.23
C TYR A 157 -11.40 -11.34 4.46
N LEU A 158 -11.21 -11.34 3.14
CA LEU A 158 -11.67 -10.24 2.30
C LEU A 158 -13.21 -10.13 2.28
N ASP A 159 -13.90 -11.26 2.29
CA ASP A 159 -15.36 -11.30 2.35
C ASP A 159 -15.89 -10.77 3.69
N GLU A 160 -15.23 -11.09 4.81
CA GLU A 160 -15.51 -10.50 6.12
C GLU A 160 -15.33 -8.99 6.10
N LEU A 161 -14.23 -8.48 5.51
CA LEU A 161 -14.04 -7.02 5.34
C LEU A 161 -15.20 -6.42 4.55
N LEU A 162 -15.51 -6.96 3.37
CA LEU A 162 -16.48 -6.37 2.46
C LEU A 162 -17.89 -6.41 3.05
N LYS A 163 -18.32 -7.56 3.59
CA LYS A 163 -19.68 -7.73 4.14
C LYS A 163 -19.83 -7.07 5.50
N SER A 164 -19.01 -7.47 6.47
CA SER A 164 -19.23 -7.15 7.89
C SER A 164 -18.69 -5.77 8.29
N HIS A 165 -17.76 -5.21 7.50
CA HIS A 165 -17.11 -3.94 7.84
C HIS A 165 -17.35 -2.82 6.84
N LEU A 166 -17.67 -3.15 5.59
CA LEU A 166 -17.99 -2.19 4.54
C LEU A 166 -19.45 -2.29 4.04
N SER A 167 -20.24 -3.22 4.59
CA SER A 167 -21.67 -3.39 4.30
C SER A 167 -22.02 -3.72 2.85
N TYR A 168 -21.12 -4.40 2.13
CA TYR A 168 -21.38 -4.88 0.78
C TYR A 168 -22.33 -6.08 0.80
N THR A 169 -23.28 -6.10 -0.12
CA THR A 169 -24.11 -7.28 -0.41
C THR A 169 -23.28 -8.40 -1.03
N ALA A 170 -23.82 -9.63 -1.06
CA ALA A 170 -23.12 -10.77 -1.67
C ALA A 170 -22.79 -10.56 -3.15
N THR A 171 -23.65 -9.87 -3.89
CA THR A 171 -23.42 -9.54 -5.31
C THR A 171 -22.30 -8.52 -5.47
N GLU A 172 -22.31 -7.45 -4.66
CA GLU A 172 -21.25 -6.43 -4.70
C GLU A 172 -19.90 -7.00 -4.24
N VAL A 173 -19.88 -7.94 -3.30
CA VAL A 173 -18.66 -8.66 -2.91
C VAL A 173 -18.06 -9.39 -4.12
N LYS A 174 -18.87 -10.14 -4.88
CA LYS A 174 -18.37 -10.84 -6.08
C LYS A 174 -17.80 -9.85 -7.11
N GLN A 175 -18.50 -8.74 -7.36
CA GLN A 175 -18.04 -7.69 -8.27
C GLN A 175 -16.73 -7.06 -7.80
N LYS A 176 -16.62 -6.73 -6.51
CA LYS A 176 -15.41 -6.11 -5.94
C LYS A 176 -14.22 -7.06 -5.94
N VAL A 177 -14.44 -8.36 -5.71
CA VAL A 177 -13.38 -9.39 -5.82
C VAL A 177 -12.90 -9.51 -7.27
N ALA A 178 -13.81 -9.48 -8.25
CA ALA A 178 -13.42 -9.47 -9.66
C ALA A 178 -12.61 -8.21 -10.01
N GLU A 179 -13.06 -7.03 -9.57
CA GLU A 179 -12.36 -5.76 -9.78
C GLU A 179 -10.94 -5.78 -9.18
N LEU A 180 -10.80 -6.24 -7.93
CA LEU A 180 -9.51 -6.44 -7.26
C LEU A 180 -8.60 -7.39 -8.06
N THR A 181 -9.16 -8.50 -8.54
CA THR A 181 -8.42 -9.49 -9.33
C THR A 181 -7.91 -8.88 -10.63
N HIS A 182 -8.77 -8.18 -11.38
CA HIS A 182 -8.41 -7.55 -12.64
C HIS A 182 -7.37 -6.45 -12.45
N LEU A 183 -7.57 -5.56 -11.47
CA LEU A 183 -6.66 -4.46 -11.16
C LEU A 183 -5.27 -4.98 -10.75
N ALA A 184 -5.23 -5.95 -9.83
CA ALA A 184 -3.97 -6.51 -9.33
C ALA A 184 -3.23 -7.29 -10.42
N THR A 185 -3.95 -8.10 -11.21
CA THR A 185 -3.34 -8.85 -12.34
C THR A 185 -2.75 -7.91 -13.38
N ARG A 186 -3.47 -6.83 -13.73
CA ARG A 186 -2.96 -5.84 -14.69
C ARG A 186 -1.72 -5.12 -14.17
N ALA A 187 -1.72 -4.72 -12.90
CA ALA A 187 -0.57 -4.10 -12.25
C ALA A 187 0.65 -5.04 -12.24
N VAL A 188 0.44 -6.32 -11.91
CA VAL A 188 1.51 -7.34 -11.91
C VAL A 188 2.03 -7.60 -13.31
N GLN A 189 1.19 -7.67 -14.34
CA GLN A 189 1.65 -7.83 -15.73
C GLN A 189 2.64 -6.72 -16.12
N LEU A 190 2.31 -5.46 -15.83
CA LEU A 190 3.19 -4.31 -16.12
C LEU A 190 4.52 -4.38 -15.36
N ILE A 191 4.46 -4.67 -14.05
CA ILE A 191 5.65 -4.73 -13.20
C ILE A 191 6.52 -5.95 -13.53
N SER A 192 5.91 -7.09 -13.85
CA SER A 192 6.62 -8.33 -14.17
C SER A 192 7.51 -8.20 -15.40
N ASN A 193 7.15 -7.37 -16.39
CA ASN A 193 8.01 -7.06 -17.53
C ASN A 193 9.34 -6.41 -17.13
N ARG A 194 9.34 -5.62 -16.04
CA ARG A 194 10.57 -5.02 -15.49
C ARG A 194 11.36 -5.98 -14.61
N TYR A 195 10.69 -6.97 -14.03
CA TYR A 195 11.22 -7.93 -13.07
C TYR A 195 10.91 -9.38 -13.49
N PRO A 196 11.40 -9.83 -14.67
CA PRO A 196 10.97 -11.10 -15.27
C PRO A 196 11.41 -12.34 -14.48
N SER A 197 12.43 -12.22 -13.63
CA SER A 197 12.93 -13.31 -12.78
C SER A 197 12.05 -13.61 -11.56
N TYR A 198 11.01 -12.81 -11.31
CA TYR A 198 10.10 -13.02 -10.19
C TYR A 198 8.83 -13.71 -10.67
N SER A 199 8.45 -14.79 -9.97
CA SER A 199 7.27 -15.59 -10.27
C SER A 199 6.13 -15.39 -9.27
N GLU A 200 6.25 -14.42 -8.36
CA GLU A 200 5.19 -14.00 -7.46
C GLU A 200 5.26 -12.50 -7.14
N PHE A 201 4.09 -11.91 -6.88
CA PHE A 201 3.96 -10.52 -6.48
C PHE A 201 2.83 -10.35 -5.46
N GLY A 202 2.97 -9.37 -4.57
CA GLY A 202 1.91 -8.98 -3.64
C GLY A 202 1.52 -7.53 -3.87
N VAL A 203 0.26 -7.29 -4.24
CA VAL A 203 -0.28 -5.95 -4.46
C VAL A 203 -0.98 -5.49 -3.18
N ASP A 204 -0.51 -4.37 -2.61
CA ASP A 204 -1.16 -3.72 -1.48
C ASP A 204 -2.11 -2.63 -1.99
N ILE A 205 -3.39 -2.78 -1.67
CA ILE A 205 -4.50 -1.99 -2.18
C ILE A 205 -5.27 -1.40 -1.00
N GLY A 206 -5.77 -0.18 -1.12
CA GLY A 206 -6.81 0.36 -0.24
C GLY A 206 -8.12 0.57 -0.98
N ILE A 207 -9.17 0.83 -0.21
CA ILE A 207 -10.52 1.10 -0.68
C ILE A 207 -11.02 2.36 0.02
N ASP A 208 -11.37 3.40 -0.73
CA ASP A 208 -11.92 4.63 -0.15
C ASP A 208 -13.42 4.49 0.17
N ARG A 209 -14.03 5.59 0.64
CA ARG A 209 -15.42 5.60 1.09
C ARG A 209 -16.41 5.41 -0.06
N GLU A 210 -16.00 5.80 -1.25
CA GLU A 210 -16.72 5.65 -2.51
C GLU A 210 -16.51 4.26 -3.12
N GLY A 211 -15.73 3.39 -2.47
CA GLY A 211 -15.45 2.03 -2.93
C GLY A 211 -14.39 1.96 -4.03
N LYS A 212 -13.73 3.07 -4.36
CA LYS A 212 -12.65 3.10 -5.35
C LYS A 212 -11.38 2.48 -4.79
N LEU A 213 -10.74 1.66 -5.63
CA LEU A 213 -9.52 0.95 -5.30
C LEU A 213 -8.27 1.80 -5.57
N TRP A 214 -7.30 1.69 -4.67
CA TRP A 214 -6.04 2.42 -4.75
C TRP A 214 -4.85 1.50 -4.53
N ILE A 215 -4.00 1.29 -5.54
CA ILE A 215 -2.76 0.53 -5.41
C ILE A 215 -1.73 1.41 -4.69
N TYR A 216 -1.26 0.96 -3.53
CA TYR A 216 -0.19 1.62 -2.78
C TYR A 216 1.19 1.13 -3.19
N GLU A 217 1.33 -0.17 -3.41
CA GLU A 217 2.62 -0.81 -3.70
C GLU A 217 2.43 -2.16 -4.38
N VAL A 218 3.36 -2.51 -5.27
CA VAL A 218 3.51 -3.86 -5.83
C VAL A 218 4.82 -4.43 -5.30
N ASN A 219 4.72 -5.43 -4.43
CA ASN A 219 5.86 -6.07 -3.77
C ASN A 219 6.35 -7.26 -4.60
N ILE A 220 7.63 -7.26 -4.97
CA ILE A 220 8.27 -8.35 -5.76
C ILE A 220 8.69 -9.56 -4.92
N ARG A 221 8.78 -9.37 -3.60
CA ARG A 221 9.13 -10.41 -2.62
C ARG A 221 8.09 -10.41 -1.52
N PRO A 222 6.82 -10.73 -1.85
CA PRO A 222 5.73 -10.63 -0.89
C PRO A 222 5.92 -11.60 0.28
N SER A 223 5.77 -11.09 1.49
CA SER A 223 5.69 -11.94 2.68
C SER A 223 4.33 -12.64 2.76
N LEU A 224 4.33 -13.92 3.11
CA LEU A 224 3.12 -14.70 3.38
C LEU A 224 2.66 -14.63 4.85
N ARG A 225 3.32 -13.82 5.70
CA ARG A 225 3.05 -13.76 7.15
C ARG A 225 1.58 -13.46 7.46
N MET A 226 0.96 -12.55 6.70
CA MET A 226 -0.44 -12.18 6.87
C MET A 226 -1.36 -13.37 6.58
N PHE A 227 -1.08 -14.18 5.55
CA PHE A 227 -1.84 -15.40 5.29
C PHE A 227 -1.63 -16.46 6.37
N LYS A 228 -0.40 -16.59 6.91
CA LYS A 228 -0.10 -17.49 8.04
C LYS A 228 -0.92 -17.13 9.28
N GLN A 229 -1.08 -15.84 9.55
CA GLN A 229 -1.87 -15.33 10.69
C GLN A 229 -3.38 -15.44 10.45
N LEU A 230 -3.83 -15.35 9.19
CA LEU A 230 -5.23 -15.46 8.83
C LEU A 230 -5.72 -16.92 8.85
N ASN A 231 -5.05 -17.80 8.11
CA ASN A 231 -5.44 -19.19 7.93
C ASN A 231 -4.23 -20.05 7.54
N TYR A 232 -3.89 -21.03 8.37
CA TYR A 232 -2.70 -21.84 8.16
C TYR A 232 -2.78 -22.72 6.90
N SER A 233 -3.95 -23.26 6.55
CA SER A 233 -4.14 -24.06 5.34
C SER A 233 -3.94 -23.24 4.06
N LEU A 234 -4.48 -22.01 4.01
CA LEU A 234 -4.24 -21.07 2.91
C LEU A 234 -2.75 -20.72 2.80
N PHE A 235 -2.08 -20.50 3.93
CA PHE A 235 -0.63 -20.28 3.95
C PHE A 235 0.16 -21.47 3.37
N LEU A 236 -0.18 -22.71 3.75
CA LEU A 236 0.45 -23.91 3.18
C LEU A 236 0.18 -24.03 1.68
N HIS A 237 -1.03 -23.72 1.22
CA HIS A 237 -1.36 -23.68 -0.21
C HIS A 237 -0.50 -22.68 -0.97
N LEU A 238 -0.38 -21.44 -0.49
CA LEU A 238 0.48 -20.42 -1.08
C LEU A 238 1.96 -20.81 -1.10
N LEU A 239 2.44 -21.50 -0.04
CA LEU A 239 3.79 -22.05 -0.02
C LEU A 239 4.02 -23.12 -1.09
N ARG A 240 3.03 -24.00 -1.33
CA ARG A 240 3.11 -25.03 -2.38
C ARG A 240 3.18 -24.37 -3.77
N LEU A 241 2.31 -23.40 -4.03
CA LEU A 241 2.33 -22.65 -5.29
C LEU A 241 3.68 -21.96 -5.51
N ARG A 242 4.21 -21.26 -4.50
CA ARG A 242 5.52 -20.62 -4.55
C ARG A 242 6.66 -21.59 -4.90
N LYS A 243 6.60 -22.85 -4.44
CA LYS A 243 7.59 -23.87 -4.81
C LYS A 243 7.43 -24.30 -6.27
N GLN A 244 6.20 -24.52 -6.73
CA GLN A 244 5.91 -24.90 -8.11
C GLN A 244 6.37 -23.84 -9.12
N THR A 245 6.27 -22.56 -8.77
CA THR A 245 6.71 -21.46 -9.64
C THR A 245 8.23 -21.28 -9.69
N GLN A 246 8.99 -21.97 -8.84
CA GLN A 246 10.46 -21.96 -8.84
C GLN A 246 11.05 -23.14 -9.60
N THR A 247 10.29 -24.22 -9.75
CA THR A 247 10.69 -25.42 -10.50
C THR A 247 10.34 -25.37 -11.99
N THR A 248 9.57 -24.37 -12.42
CA THR A 248 9.06 -24.22 -13.80
C THR A 248 9.69 -23.05 -14.56
N GLY A 249 10.74 -22.44 -14.02
CA GLY A 249 11.44 -21.28 -14.59
C GLY A 249 12.85 -21.59 -15.06
#